data_AF-F4T0W2-F1
#
_entry.id   AF-F4T0W2-F1
#
_cell.length_a   1.000
_cell.length_b   1.000
_cell.length_c   1.000
_cell.angle_alpha   90.00
_cell.angle_beta   90.00
_cell.angle_gamma   90.00
#
_symmetry.space_group_name_H-M   'P 1'
#
loop_
_entity.id
_entity.type
_entity.pdbx_description
1 polymer ?
#
loop_
_entity_poly.entity_id
_entity_poly.type
_entity_poly.pdbx_seq_one_letter_code
_entity_poly.pdbx_strand_id
1 'polypeptide(L)'
;MSTIIMDLCSYTRLGLTGYLLSRGVKKREINDIETVDDLAIACDSQRPSVVFINEDCFIHDASNSQRIKHIINQHPNTLFIVFMAIANVHFDEYLLVRKNLLISSKSIKPESLDDILGDILKKETTITSFLNMPTLSLSRTESSMLRMWMAGQGTIQISDQMNIKAKTVSSHKGNIKRKIKTHNKQVIYHVVRLTDNVTNGIFVNMR
;
A
#
# COMPACT_ATOMS: atom_id res chain seq x y z
N MET A 1 -17.91 9.38 10.11
CA MET A 1 -17.23 9.24 8.81
C MET A 1 -17.43 7.82 8.37
N SER A 2 -17.85 7.58 7.12
CA SER A 2 -17.95 6.20 6.64
C SER A 2 -16.54 5.61 6.50
N THR A 3 -16.35 4.40 6.98
CA THR A 3 -15.18 3.56 6.77
C THR A 3 -15.64 2.30 6.08
N ILE A 4 -14.90 1.88 5.07
CA ILE A 4 -15.19 0.66 4.32
C ILE A 4 -14.12 -0.38 4.62
N ILE A 5 -14.54 -1.64 4.77
CA ILE A 5 -13.64 -2.78 4.90
C ILE A 5 -14.00 -3.78 3.79
N MET A 6 -13.02 -4.06 2.93
CA MET A 6 -13.10 -5.08 1.88
C MET A 6 -12.07 -6.16 2.17
N ASP A 7 -12.47 -7.21 2.89
CA ASP A 7 -11.61 -8.35 3.20
C ASP A 7 -12.46 -9.62 3.32
N LEU A 8 -12.07 -10.71 2.67
CA LEU A 8 -12.75 -12.00 2.76
C LEU A 8 -12.56 -12.66 4.14
N CYS A 9 -11.50 -12.28 4.89
CA CYS A 9 -11.20 -12.85 6.20
C CYS A 9 -12.04 -12.23 7.32
N SER A 10 -12.96 -13.03 7.90
CA SER A 10 -13.82 -12.61 9.02
C SER A 10 -13.03 -12.16 10.26
N TYR A 11 -11.86 -12.75 10.54
CA TYR A 11 -11.02 -12.33 11.67
C TYR A 11 -10.40 -10.95 11.45
N THR A 12 -9.97 -10.65 10.22
CA THR A 12 -9.44 -9.33 9.88
C THR A 12 -10.54 -8.27 9.97
N ARG A 13 -11.73 -8.55 9.42
CA ARG A 13 -12.89 -7.65 9.55
C ARG A 13 -13.27 -7.39 11.01
N LEU A 14 -13.30 -8.45 11.84
CA LEU A 14 -13.58 -8.32 13.26
C LEU A 14 -12.52 -7.48 13.99
N GLY A 15 -11.23 -7.72 13.71
CA GLY A 15 -10.12 -6.96 14.30
C GLY A 15 -10.14 -5.48 13.94
N LEU A 16 -10.32 -5.16 12.66
CA LEU A 16 -10.45 -3.78 12.18
C LEU A 16 -11.69 -3.09 12.76
N THR A 17 -12.83 -3.79 12.80
CA THR A 17 -14.05 -3.27 13.41
C THR A 17 -13.82 -2.95 14.90
N GLY A 18 -13.22 -3.87 15.64
CA GLY A 18 -12.88 -3.66 17.06
C GLY A 18 -11.95 -2.46 17.27
N TYR A 19 -10.90 -2.35 16.43
CA TYR A 19 -10.00 -1.20 16.42
C TYR A 19 -10.76 0.12 16.19
N LEU A 20 -11.57 0.21 15.13
CA LEU A 20 -12.33 1.42 14.77
C LEU A 20 -13.32 1.82 15.87
N LEU A 21 -14.05 0.85 16.44
CA LEU A 21 -14.97 1.10 17.56
C LEU A 21 -14.24 1.66 18.79
N SER A 22 -13.05 1.11 19.11
CA SER A 22 -12.23 1.58 20.23
C SER A 22 -11.70 3.02 20.05
N ARG A 23 -11.72 3.53 18.82
CA ARG A 23 -11.34 4.90 18.45
C ARG A 23 -12.55 5.80 18.19
N GLY A 24 -13.75 5.35 18.54
CA GLY A 24 -14.97 6.16 18.53
C GLY A 24 -15.74 6.20 17.20
N VAL A 25 -15.34 5.41 16.21
CA VAL A 25 -16.13 5.22 14.98
C VAL A 25 -17.41 4.47 15.33
N LYS A 26 -18.58 4.95 14.88
CA LYS A 26 -19.85 4.27 15.19
C LYS A 26 -19.99 3.04 14.30
N LYS A 27 -20.52 1.93 14.84
CA LYS A 27 -20.75 0.69 14.09
C LYS A 27 -21.50 0.90 12.77
N ARG A 28 -22.52 1.77 12.76
CA ARG A 28 -23.31 2.11 11.57
C ARG A 28 -22.53 2.87 10.47
N GLU A 29 -21.33 3.32 10.79
CA GLU A 29 -20.43 4.00 9.85
C GLU A 29 -19.33 3.07 9.35
N ILE A 30 -19.32 1.80 9.75
CA ILE A 30 -18.38 0.77 9.29
C ILE A 30 -19.15 -0.16 8.35
N ASN A 31 -18.74 -0.19 7.09
CA ASN A 31 -19.39 -1.00 6.05
C ASN A 31 -18.44 -2.09 5.56
N ASP A 32 -18.88 -3.34 5.69
CA ASP A 32 -18.22 -4.48 5.08
C ASP A 32 -18.75 -4.66 3.65
N ILE A 33 -17.84 -4.87 2.70
CA ILE A 33 -18.16 -5.14 1.29
C ILE A 33 -17.29 -6.28 0.77
N GLU A 34 -17.80 -7.01 -0.23
CA GLU A 34 -17.15 -8.21 -0.73
C GLU A 34 -16.61 -8.05 -2.16
N THR A 35 -17.17 -7.13 -2.95
CA THR A 35 -16.85 -6.97 -4.37
C THR A 35 -16.25 -5.59 -4.70
N VAL A 36 -15.48 -5.53 -5.80
CA VAL A 36 -14.90 -4.28 -6.29
C VAL A 36 -15.99 -3.34 -6.82
N ASP A 37 -17.10 -3.90 -7.28
CA ASP A 37 -18.23 -3.14 -7.81
C ASP A 37 -18.99 -2.45 -6.69
N ASP A 38 -19.25 -3.16 -5.59
CA ASP A 38 -19.84 -2.58 -4.38
C ASP A 38 -18.91 -1.53 -3.76
N LEU A 39 -17.58 -1.73 -3.83
CA LEU A 39 -16.61 -0.73 -3.40
C LEU A 39 -16.76 0.57 -4.20
N ALA A 40 -16.88 0.48 -5.52
CA ALA A 40 -17.06 1.67 -6.37
C ALA A 40 -18.34 2.43 -5.98
N ILE A 41 -19.47 1.72 -5.89
CA ILE A 41 -20.77 2.29 -5.54
C ILE A 41 -20.74 2.93 -4.15
N ALA A 42 -20.12 2.26 -3.17
CA ALA A 42 -20.01 2.75 -1.81
C ALA A 42 -19.08 3.96 -1.71
N CYS A 43 -17.97 3.99 -2.44
CA CYS A 43 -17.08 5.16 -2.49
C CYS A 43 -17.78 6.39 -3.07
N ASP A 44 -18.57 6.23 -4.13
CA ASP A 44 -19.32 7.32 -4.76
C ASP A 44 -20.43 7.86 -3.86
N SER A 45 -21.22 6.95 -3.28
CA SER A 45 -22.40 7.31 -2.48
C SER A 45 -22.06 7.79 -1.07
N GLN A 46 -21.07 7.18 -0.42
CA GLN A 46 -20.77 7.43 1.00
C GLN A 46 -19.56 8.32 1.22
N ARG A 47 -18.68 8.47 0.21
CA ARG A 47 -17.44 9.25 0.28
C ARG A 47 -16.64 8.95 1.55
N PRO A 48 -16.22 7.69 1.74
CA PRO A 48 -15.56 7.26 2.96
C PRO A 48 -14.24 8.00 3.16
N SER A 49 -13.88 8.22 4.42
CA SER A 49 -12.58 8.83 4.76
C SER A 49 -11.45 7.80 4.69
N VAL A 50 -11.77 6.54 4.99
CA VAL A 50 -10.81 5.42 5.00
C VAL A 50 -11.44 4.19 4.36
N VAL A 51 -10.66 3.48 3.55
CA VAL A 51 -11.02 2.19 2.96
C VAL A 51 -9.90 1.21 3.24
N PHE A 52 -10.21 0.11 3.91
CA PHE A 52 -9.30 -1.03 4.07
C PHE A 52 -9.60 -2.05 2.98
N ILE A 53 -8.58 -2.54 2.29
CA ILE A 53 -8.72 -3.53 1.21
C ILE A 53 -7.69 -4.62 1.41
N ASN A 54 -8.10 -5.88 1.42
CA ASN A 54 -7.15 -6.99 1.29
C ASN A 54 -6.89 -7.26 -0.20
N GLU A 55 -5.61 -7.44 -0.58
CA GLU A 55 -5.27 -7.68 -1.98
C GLU A 55 -5.92 -8.94 -2.56
N ASP A 56 -6.18 -9.98 -1.74
CA ASP A 56 -6.83 -11.22 -2.18
C ASP A 56 -8.19 -10.97 -2.84
N CYS A 57 -8.84 -9.84 -2.52
CA CYS A 57 -10.13 -9.47 -3.09
C CYS A 57 -10.04 -9.02 -4.56
N PHE A 58 -8.85 -8.72 -5.10
CA PHE A 58 -8.71 -8.23 -6.48
C PHE A 58 -7.48 -8.74 -7.24
N ILE A 59 -6.46 -9.28 -6.56
CA ILE A 59 -5.15 -9.59 -7.15
C ILE A 59 -5.21 -10.69 -8.21
N HIS A 60 -6.22 -11.56 -8.16
CA HIS A 60 -6.38 -12.70 -9.07
C HIS A 60 -7.09 -12.34 -10.38
N ASP A 61 -7.64 -11.13 -10.50
CA ASP A 61 -8.31 -10.65 -11.70
C ASP A 61 -7.73 -9.29 -12.13
N ALA A 62 -7.17 -9.26 -13.32
CA ALA A 62 -6.60 -8.05 -13.91
C ALA A 62 -7.67 -6.95 -14.09
N SER A 63 -8.92 -7.30 -14.39
CA SER A 63 -10.03 -6.36 -14.50
C SER A 63 -10.30 -5.67 -13.16
N ASN A 64 -10.40 -6.46 -12.09
CA ASN A 64 -10.54 -5.95 -10.73
C ASN A 64 -9.36 -5.08 -10.30
N SER A 65 -8.13 -5.46 -10.65
CA SER A 65 -6.95 -4.64 -10.37
C SER A 65 -7.00 -3.28 -11.08
N GLN A 66 -7.37 -3.25 -12.37
CA GLN A 66 -7.58 -1.98 -13.08
C GLN A 66 -8.70 -1.15 -12.48
N ARG A 67 -9.79 -1.78 -12.03
CA ARG A 67 -10.93 -1.10 -11.43
C ARG A 67 -10.60 -0.52 -10.06
N ILE A 68 -9.88 -1.25 -9.21
CA ILE A 68 -9.33 -0.74 -7.94
C ILE A 68 -8.44 0.48 -8.18
N LYS A 69 -7.53 0.40 -9.15
CA LYS A 69 -6.69 1.54 -9.54
C LYS A 69 -7.53 2.75 -9.98
N HIS A 70 -8.62 2.53 -10.71
CA HIS A 70 -9.53 3.61 -11.11
C HIS A 70 -10.21 4.25 -9.89
N ILE A 71 -10.77 3.43 -8.98
CA ILE A 71 -11.41 3.88 -7.74
C ILE A 71 -10.43 4.73 -6.92
N ILE A 72 -9.21 4.25 -6.67
CA ILE A 72 -8.21 4.97 -5.87
C ILE A 72 -7.91 6.36 -6.47
N ASN A 73 -7.82 6.45 -7.80
CA ASN A 73 -7.54 7.72 -8.49
C ASN A 73 -8.73 8.68 -8.49
N GLN A 74 -9.97 8.18 -8.49
CA GLN A 74 -11.18 9.01 -8.45
C GLN A 74 -11.50 9.57 -7.07
N HIS A 75 -10.94 8.99 -6.01
CA HIS A 75 -11.18 9.42 -4.63
C HIS A 75 -9.90 9.90 -3.92
N PRO A 76 -9.34 11.06 -4.31
CA PRO A 76 -8.12 11.61 -3.71
C PRO A 76 -8.28 12.00 -2.23
N ASN A 77 -9.52 12.18 -1.77
CA ASN A 77 -9.86 12.53 -0.38
C ASN A 77 -10.24 11.31 0.48
N THR A 78 -9.99 10.10 -0.02
CA THR A 78 -10.18 8.84 0.70
C THR A 78 -8.82 8.18 0.88
N LEU A 79 -8.45 7.83 2.12
CA LEU A 79 -7.24 7.06 2.37
C LEU A 79 -7.51 5.57 2.14
N PHE A 80 -6.80 4.99 1.18
CA PHE A 80 -6.82 3.57 0.90
C PHE A 80 -5.67 2.88 1.62
N ILE A 81 -5.98 1.85 2.40
CA ILE A 81 -5.01 0.98 3.07
C ILE A 81 -5.15 -0.41 2.48
N VAL A 82 -4.16 -0.83 1.70
CA VAL A 82 -4.14 -2.14 1.05
C VAL A 82 -3.26 -3.09 1.86
N PHE A 83 -3.87 -4.17 2.36
CA PHE A 83 -3.19 -5.23 3.07
C PHE A 83 -2.62 -6.27 2.10
N MET A 84 -1.34 -6.57 2.31
CA MET A 84 -0.65 -7.68 1.66
C MET A 84 -1.06 -9.02 2.31
N ALA A 85 -1.43 -9.97 1.48
CA ALA A 85 -1.62 -11.39 1.73
C ALA A 85 -0.32 -12.16 1.44
N ILE A 86 0.74 -11.86 2.19
CA ILE A 86 1.93 -12.73 2.25
C ILE A 86 1.87 -13.53 3.54
N ALA A 87 1.64 -14.83 3.42
CA ALA A 87 1.75 -15.75 4.55
C ALA A 87 3.21 -15.82 5.05
N ASN A 88 3.39 -15.89 6.37
CA ASN A 88 4.67 -16.16 7.04
C ASN A 88 5.79 -15.12 6.81
N VAL A 89 5.42 -13.86 6.52
CA VAL A 89 6.40 -12.78 6.43
C VAL A 89 5.96 -11.62 7.32
N HIS A 90 6.68 -11.43 8.42
CA HIS A 90 6.50 -10.26 9.29
C HIS A 90 6.97 -9.00 8.55
N PHE A 91 6.01 -8.16 8.21
CA PHE A 91 6.24 -6.81 7.71
C PHE A 91 5.34 -5.86 8.49
N ASP A 92 5.82 -5.44 9.66
CA ASP A 92 5.05 -4.60 10.60
C ASP A 92 5.13 -3.10 10.22
N GLU A 93 5.75 -2.81 9.09
CA GLU A 93 5.92 -1.47 8.52
C GLU A 93 4.79 -1.15 7.54
N TYR A 94 4.74 0.11 7.11
CA TYR A 94 3.85 0.57 6.05
C TYR A 94 4.60 1.48 5.07
N LEU A 95 4.07 1.51 3.85
CA LEU A 95 4.60 2.27 2.72
C LEU A 95 3.50 3.13 2.12
N LEU A 96 3.66 4.44 2.20
CA LEU A 96 2.81 5.38 1.48
C LEU A 96 3.25 5.41 0.01
N VAL A 97 2.53 4.72 -0.88
CA VAL A 97 2.93 4.62 -2.30
C VAL A 97 2.35 5.74 -3.16
N ARG A 98 1.24 6.36 -2.72
CA ARG A 98 0.69 7.62 -3.22
C ARG A 98 0.12 8.40 -2.02
N LYS A 99 -0.20 9.68 -2.20
CA LYS A 99 -0.71 10.54 -1.13
C LYS A 99 -1.93 9.99 -0.40
N ASN A 100 -2.78 9.24 -1.09
CA ASN A 100 -4.01 8.65 -0.56
C ASN A 100 -3.97 7.10 -0.56
N LEU A 101 -2.79 6.48 -0.71
CA LEU A 101 -2.67 5.03 -0.82
C LEU A 101 -1.47 4.51 -0.04
N LEU A 102 -1.76 3.64 0.92
CA LEU A 102 -0.81 2.99 1.80
C LEU A 102 -0.86 1.47 1.57
N ILE A 103 0.31 0.83 1.59
CA ILE A 103 0.47 -0.62 1.57
C ILE A 103 1.10 -1.06 2.89
N SER A 104 0.51 -2.06 3.54
CA SER A 104 1.09 -2.70 4.72
C SER A 104 0.70 -4.18 4.75
N SER A 105 1.23 -4.94 5.70
CA SER A 105 0.73 -6.28 5.98
C SER A 105 -0.38 -6.24 7.02
N LYS A 106 -1.07 -7.37 7.22
CA LYS A 106 -2.05 -7.52 8.30
C LYS A 106 -1.44 -7.50 9.70
N SER A 107 -0.11 -7.56 9.83
CA SER A 107 0.60 -7.45 11.12
C SER A 107 0.93 -6.01 11.53
N ILE A 108 0.40 -5.01 10.81
CA ILE A 108 0.51 -3.61 11.23
C ILE A 108 0.01 -3.46 12.67
N LYS A 109 0.79 -2.74 13.48
CA LYS A 109 0.47 -2.54 14.89
C LYS A 109 -0.62 -1.49 15.06
N PRO A 110 -1.52 -1.64 16.05
CA PRO A 110 -2.54 -0.63 16.34
C PRO A 110 -1.97 0.77 16.55
N GLU A 111 -0.79 0.89 17.19
CA GLU A 111 -0.12 2.17 17.42
C GLU A 111 0.29 2.83 16.09
N SER A 112 0.77 2.05 15.12
CA SER A 112 1.08 2.56 13.78
C SER A 112 -0.18 2.99 13.03
N LEU A 113 -1.29 2.28 13.21
CA LEU A 113 -2.59 2.73 12.69
C LEU A 113 -3.06 4.01 13.37
N ASP A 114 -2.82 4.20 14.67
CA ASP A 114 -3.15 5.44 15.36
C ASP A 114 -2.36 6.63 14.83
N ASP A 115 -1.06 6.45 14.53
CA ASP A 115 -0.25 7.49 13.88
C ASP A 115 -0.78 7.84 12.47
N ILE A 116 -1.33 6.85 11.75
CA ILE A 116 -1.89 7.01 10.41
C ILE A 116 -3.34 7.50 10.43
N LEU A 117 -4.12 7.22 11.45
CA LEU A 117 -5.58 7.43 11.41
C LEU A 117 -6.05 8.41 12.47
N GLY A 118 -5.24 8.72 13.48
CA GLY A 118 -5.61 9.55 14.63
C GLY A 118 -6.27 10.86 14.22
N ASP A 119 -5.63 11.62 13.33
CA ASP A 119 -6.14 12.92 12.88
C ASP A 119 -7.39 12.78 11.99
N ILE A 120 -7.40 11.75 11.12
CA ILE A 120 -8.57 11.46 10.27
C ILE A 120 -9.77 11.15 11.16
N LEU A 121 -9.61 10.26 12.14
CA LEU A 121 -10.68 9.77 12.99
C LEU A 121 -11.18 10.83 13.98
N LYS A 122 -10.32 11.74 14.44
CA LYS A 122 -10.67 12.85 15.34
C LYS A 122 -11.33 14.05 14.67
N LYS A 123 -11.46 14.06 13.34
CA LYS A 123 -12.05 15.16 12.53
C LYS A 123 -11.25 16.47 12.59
N GLU A 124 -9.99 16.42 12.98
CA GLU A 124 -9.16 17.62 13.15
C GLU A 124 -8.52 18.06 11.82
N THR A 125 -8.50 17.21 10.79
CA THR A 125 -7.91 17.58 9.49
C THR A 125 -8.49 16.81 8.30
N THR A 126 -8.60 17.51 7.15
CA THR A 126 -8.67 16.89 5.82
C THR A 126 -7.36 16.12 5.56
N ILE A 127 -7.35 15.10 4.67
CA ILE A 127 -6.17 14.28 4.30
C ILE A 127 -4.90 15.11 3.98
N THR A 128 -5.03 16.41 3.76
CA THR A 128 -3.93 17.38 3.74
C THR A 128 -2.90 17.25 4.88
N SER A 129 -3.23 16.70 6.07
CA SER A 129 -2.19 16.44 7.10
C SER A 129 -1.23 15.29 6.75
N PHE A 130 -1.62 14.33 5.90
CA PHE A 130 -0.72 13.27 5.38
C PHE A 130 0.36 13.80 4.43
N LEU A 131 0.28 15.07 4.01
CA LEU A 131 1.20 15.66 3.05
C LEU A 131 2.67 15.66 3.52
N ASN A 132 2.92 15.52 4.82
CA ASN A 132 4.28 15.52 5.38
C ASN A 132 4.96 14.15 5.35
N MET A 133 4.23 13.05 5.10
CA MET A 133 4.83 11.73 5.00
C MET A 133 5.46 11.50 3.62
N PRO A 134 6.72 11.07 3.55
CA PRO A 134 7.37 10.85 2.26
C PRO A 134 6.74 9.64 1.56
N THR A 135 6.26 9.87 0.35
CA THR A 135 5.82 8.79 -0.53
C THR A 135 7.01 7.96 -1.01
N LEU A 136 6.84 6.63 -1.08
CA LEU A 136 7.83 5.70 -1.62
C LEU A 136 8.22 6.13 -3.04
N SER A 137 9.50 6.45 -3.21
CA SER A 137 10.05 6.89 -4.49
C SER A 137 11.43 6.31 -4.74
N LEU A 138 11.68 5.90 -5.98
CA LEU A 138 12.96 5.38 -6.42
C LEU A 138 13.62 6.38 -7.39
N SER A 139 14.95 6.45 -7.40
CA SER A 139 15.64 7.12 -8.50
C SER A 139 15.49 6.32 -9.79
N ARG A 140 15.81 6.93 -10.94
CA ARG A 140 15.84 6.22 -12.23
C ARG A 140 16.75 4.98 -12.19
N THR A 141 17.92 5.11 -11.59
CA THR A 141 18.88 4.01 -11.42
C THR A 141 18.34 2.92 -10.52
N GLU A 142 17.72 3.27 -9.39
CA GLU A 142 17.11 2.29 -8.49
C GLU A 142 15.93 1.57 -9.15
N SER A 143 15.09 2.27 -9.90
CA SER A 143 13.96 1.68 -10.64
C SER A 143 14.43 0.70 -11.72
N SER A 144 15.44 1.10 -12.52
CA SER A 144 16.02 0.23 -13.55
C SER A 144 16.66 -1.02 -12.92
N MET A 145 17.47 -0.81 -11.88
CA MET A 145 18.09 -1.91 -11.14
C MET A 145 17.06 -2.84 -10.51
N LEU A 146 16.02 -2.29 -9.90
CA LEU A 146 14.98 -3.10 -9.28
C LEU A 146 14.32 -3.99 -10.33
N ARG A 147 14.00 -3.46 -11.53
CA ARG A 147 13.45 -4.28 -12.62
C ARG A 147 14.36 -5.44 -13.02
N MET A 148 15.65 -5.20 -13.20
CA MET A 148 16.62 -6.26 -13.49
C MET A 148 16.73 -7.26 -12.34
N TRP A 149 16.76 -6.78 -11.10
CA TRP A 149 16.85 -7.62 -9.92
C TRP A 149 15.60 -8.49 -9.75
N MET A 150 14.42 -7.94 -10.07
CA MET A 150 13.12 -8.62 -10.10
C MET A 150 13.04 -9.67 -11.22
N ALA A 151 13.75 -9.47 -12.32
CA ALA A 151 13.90 -10.46 -13.39
C ALA A 151 14.89 -11.59 -13.03
N GLY A 152 15.36 -11.66 -11.78
CA GLY A 152 16.28 -12.70 -11.31
C GLY A 152 17.76 -12.45 -11.62
N GLN A 153 18.12 -11.30 -12.19
CA GLN A 153 19.51 -11.03 -12.56
C GLN A 153 20.44 -10.90 -11.33
N GLY A 154 21.64 -11.47 -11.46
CA GLY A 154 22.71 -11.40 -10.47
C GLY A 154 23.38 -10.03 -10.40
N THR A 155 24.15 -9.78 -9.33
CA THR A 155 24.86 -8.49 -9.15
C THR A 155 25.82 -8.19 -10.30
N ILE A 156 26.55 -9.19 -10.80
CA ILE A 156 27.50 -9.02 -11.92
C ILE A 156 26.78 -8.68 -13.23
N GLN A 157 25.73 -9.43 -13.57
CA GLN A 157 24.91 -9.17 -14.76
C GLN A 157 24.33 -7.75 -14.77
N ILE A 158 23.79 -7.30 -13.63
CA ILE A 158 23.29 -5.93 -13.48
C ILE A 158 24.43 -4.91 -13.62
N SER A 159 25.59 -5.20 -13.03
CA SER A 159 26.78 -4.37 -13.12
C SER A 159 27.16 -4.10 -14.57
N ASP A 160 27.23 -5.16 -15.37
CA ASP A 160 27.63 -5.13 -16.77
C ASP A 160 26.58 -4.42 -17.63
N GLN A 161 25.29 -4.74 -17.46
CA GLN A 161 24.19 -4.12 -18.22
C GLN A 161 24.02 -2.63 -17.92
N MET A 162 24.24 -2.22 -16.67
CA MET A 162 24.13 -0.82 -16.27
C MET A 162 25.43 -0.02 -16.46
N ASN A 163 26.54 -0.69 -16.83
CA ASN A 163 27.88 -0.10 -16.90
C ASN A 163 28.29 0.62 -15.60
N ILE A 164 28.07 -0.03 -14.44
CA ILE A 164 28.48 0.46 -13.11
C ILE A 164 29.29 -0.60 -12.37
N LYS A 165 29.94 -0.23 -11.25
CA LYS A 165 30.68 -1.19 -10.42
C LYS A 165 29.72 -2.07 -9.60
N ALA A 166 30.10 -3.34 -9.37
CA ALA A 166 29.30 -4.27 -8.56
C ALA A 166 29.03 -3.75 -7.13
N LYS A 167 29.98 -2.99 -6.55
CA LYS A 167 29.78 -2.30 -5.26
C LYS A 167 28.66 -1.26 -5.30
N THR A 168 28.50 -0.58 -6.44
CA THR A 168 27.43 0.39 -6.67
C THR A 168 26.09 -0.32 -6.79
N VAL A 169 26.05 -1.50 -7.42
CA VAL A 169 24.86 -2.37 -7.43
C VAL A 169 24.43 -2.73 -6.01
N SER A 170 25.36 -3.19 -5.17
CA SER A 170 25.08 -3.51 -3.77
C SER A 170 24.58 -2.29 -2.98
N SER A 171 25.14 -1.10 -3.22
CA SER A 171 24.69 0.15 -2.58
C SER A 171 23.24 0.49 -2.94
N HIS A 172 22.89 0.44 -4.23
CA HIS A 172 21.51 0.68 -4.68
C HIS A 172 20.52 -0.36 -4.12
N LYS A 173 20.89 -1.65 -4.05
CA LYS A 173 20.08 -2.67 -3.36
C LYS A 173 19.85 -2.30 -1.89
N GLY A 174 20.87 -1.78 -1.21
CA GLY A 174 20.76 -1.26 0.16
C GLY A 174 19.80 -0.07 0.28
N ASN A 175 19.85 0.86 -0.66
CA ASN A 175 18.94 2.01 -0.68
C ASN A 175 17.48 1.58 -0.93
N ILE A 176 17.24 0.67 -1.87
CA ILE A 176 15.91 0.11 -2.13
C ILE A 176 15.36 -0.56 -0.86
N LYS A 177 16.17 -1.39 -0.19
CA LYS A 177 15.80 -2.03 1.09
C LYS A 177 15.42 -1.01 2.16
N ARG A 178 16.19 0.08 2.29
CA ARG A 178 15.90 1.16 3.25
C ARG A 178 14.59 1.87 2.91
N LYS A 179 14.33 2.15 1.63
CA LYS A 179 13.12 2.84 1.17
C LYS A 179 11.85 1.99 1.32
N ILE A 180 11.94 0.69 1.06
CA ILE A 180 10.84 -0.29 1.25
C ILE A 180 10.78 -0.76 2.72
N LYS A 181 11.75 -0.37 3.54
CA LYS A 181 11.85 -0.71 4.97
C LYS A 181 11.89 -2.21 5.26
N THR A 182 12.61 -2.97 4.43
CA THR A 182 12.77 -4.41 4.64
C THR A 182 14.03 -4.96 3.98
N HIS A 183 14.61 -5.99 4.59
CA HIS A 183 15.70 -6.77 4.00
C HIS A 183 15.20 -8.01 3.26
N ASN A 184 13.93 -8.38 3.46
CA ASN A 184 13.33 -9.56 2.87
C ASN A 184 13.02 -9.30 1.39
N LYS A 185 13.67 -10.07 0.51
CA LYS A 185 13.44 -9.95 -0.93
C LYS A 185 11.97 -10.23 -1.27
N GLN A 186 11.34 -11.25 -0.69
CA GLN A 186 9.95 -11.60 -1.02
C GLN A 186 8.99 -10.43 -0.76
N VAL A 187 9.18 -9.69 0.34
CA VAL A 187 8.39 -8.46 0.60
C VAL A 187 8.64 -7.40 -0.47
N ILE A 188 9.90 -7.16 -0.84
CA ILE A 188 10.23 -6.20 -1.90
C ILE A 188 9.55 -6.58 -3.21
N TYR A 189 9.63 -7.85 -3.58
CA TYR A 189 9.01 -8.37 -4.80
C TYR A 189 7.50 -8.15 -4.79
N HIS A 190 6.87 -8.48 -3.67
CA HIS A 190 5.45 -8.36 -3.51
C HIS A 190 4.96 -6.92 -3.49
N VAL A 191 5.66 -6.02 -2.79
CA VAL A 191 5.37 -4.58 -2.78
C VAL A 191 5.42 -4.01 -4.19
N VAL A 192 6.43 -4.38 -5.00
CA VAL A 192 6.52 -3.94 -6.40
C VAL A 192 5.30 -4.41 -7.18
N ARG A 193 5.00 -5.71 -7.14
CA ARG A 193 3.87 -6.30 -7.86
C ARG A 193 2.53 -5.71 -7.44
N LEU A 194 2.30 -5.57 -6.13
CA LEU A 194 1.07 -4.99 -5.60
C LEU A 194 0.95 -3.53 -6.03
N THR A 195 2.02 -2.75 -5.93
CA THR A 195 2.04 -1.35 -6.39
C THR A 195 1.70 -1.23 -7.87
N ASP A 196 2.15 -2.17 -8.71
CA ASP A 196 1.79 -2.21 -10.13
C ASP A 196 0.29 -2.51 -10.36
N ASN A 197 -0.34 -3.30 -9.49
CA ASN A 197 -1.76 -3.64 -9.58
C ASN A 197 -2.67 -2.52 -9.07
N VAL A 198 -2.24 -1.76 -8.05
CA VAL A 198 -3.05 -0.65 -7.49
C VAL A 198 -2.68 0.73 -8.03
N THR A 199 -1.57 0.86 -8.77
CA THR A 199 -1.11 2.12 -9.38
C THR A 199 -0.45 1.90 -10.77
N ASN A 200 0.42 2.80 -11.22
CA ASN A 200 1.29 2.63 -12.39
C ASN A 200 2.73 2.27 -11.98
N GLY A 201 2.87 1.56 -10.86
CA GLY A 201 4.16 1.20 -10.26
C GLY A 201 4.72 2.23 -9.29
N ILE A 202 5.89 1.92 -8.73
CA ILE A 202 6.55 2.80 -7.74
C ILE A 202 6.94 4.11 -8.44
N PHE A 203 6.67 5.24 -7.78
CA PHE A 203 7.01 6.55 -8.32
C PHE A 203 8.53 6.66 -8.56
N VAL A 204 8.91 7.10 -9.76
CA VAL A 204 10.30 7.32 -10.13
C VAL A 204 10.59 8.81 -10.10
N ASN A 205 11.48 9.22 -9.19
CA ASN A 205 11.94 10.59 -9.13
C ASN A 205 12.83 10.89 -10.35
N MET A 206 12.37 11.84 -11.16
CA MET A 206 13.03 12.29 -12.40
C MET A 206 14.10 13.35 -12.14
N ARG A 207 14.16 13.92 -10.93
CA ARG A 207 15.19 14.88 -10.53
C ARG A 207 16.55 14.21 -10.39
#